data_AF-A0A1F3PTE8-F1
#
_entry.id   AF-A0A1F3PTE8-F1
#
_cell.length_a   1.000
_cell.length_b   1.000
_cell.length_c   1.000
_cell.angle_alpha   90.00
_cell.angle_beta   90.00
_cell.angle_gamma   90.00
#
_symmetry.space_group_name_H-M   'P 1'
#
loop_
_entity.id
_entity.type
_entity.pdbx_description
1 polymer ?
#
loop_
_entity_poly.entity_id
_entity_poly.type
_entity_poly.pdbx_seq_one_letter_code
_entity_poly.pdbx_strand_id
1 'polypeptide(L)'
;MKIKEIIISFFRFLFCKFALMKRVALIIIAIIFVVVSCKKIEEYPDTPQITGITYSIKDTVDALDNHVKKLILELSVIDGDGDLGLFDSDTVSPGDTSKVYIYQYNRINGIYVPEEVEENRFYRIPFSQPAGQNKTLKCRILIDMEYQVMDNFSDTLKYECFIIDRAWHKSNVITSPEIVIDK
;
A
#
# COMPACT_ATOMS: atom_id res chain seq x y z
N MET A 1 -43.47 66.39 6.83
CA MET A 1 -42.16 66.09 6.19
C MET A 1 -41.23 65.24 7.08
N LYS A 2 -41.12 65.49 8.40
CA LYS A 2 -40.19 64.78 9.32
C LYS A 2 -40.44 63.27 9.52
N ILE A 3 -41.68 62.77 9.44
CA ILE A 3 -41.99 61.36 9.72
C ILE A 3 -41.48 60.40 8.61
N LYS A 4 -41.51 60.83 7.34
CA LYS A 4 -41.01 60.01 6.22
C LYS A 4 -39.50 59.79 6.30
N GLU A 5 -38.73 60.79 6.71
CA GLU A 5 -37.27 60.66 6.83
C GLU A 5 -36.85 59.77 8.00
N ILE A 6 -37.57 59.81 9.13
CA ILE A 6 -37.32 58.94 10.27
C ILE A 6 -37.57 57.47 9.92
N ILE A 7 -38.66 57.18 9.18
CA ILE A 7 -38.98 55.81 8.74
C ILE A 7 -37.92 55.30 7.76
N ILE A 8 -37.48 56.10 6.78
CA ILE A 8 -36.44 55.72 5.83
C ILE A 8 -35.09 55.49 6.53
N SER A 9 -34.74 56.33 7.52
CA SER A 9 -33.55 56.17 8.34
C SER A 9 -33.59 54.88 9.17
N PHE A 10 -34.74 54.57 9.78
CA PHE A 10 -34.94 53.34 10.55
C PHE A 10 -34.87 52.08 9.67
N PHE A 11 -35.49 52.09 8.49
CA PHE A 11 -35.41 50.98 7.53
C PHE A 11 -33.99 50.79 6.97
N ARG A 12 -33.25 51.88 6.68
CA ARG A 12 -31.83 51.80 6.29
C ARG A 12 -30.97 51.21 7.40
N PHE A 13 -31.20 51.60 8.65
CA PHE A 13 -30.49 51.05 9.80
C PHE A 13 -30.79 49.55 10.01
N LEU A 14 -32.07 49.15 9.84
CA LEU A 14 -32.50 47.76 9.94
C LEU A 14 -31.91 46.89 8.80
N PHE A 15 -31.93 47.39 7.56
CA PHE A 15 -31.31 46.72 6.40
C PHE A 15 -29.78 46.61 6.54
N CYS A 16 -29.13 47.64 7.08
CA CYS A 16 -27.68 47.64 7.32
C CYS A 16 -27.29 46.60 8.38
N LYS A 17 -28.05 46.49 9.47
CA LYS A 17 -27.89 45.41 10.47
C LYS A 17 -28.12 44.02 9.87
N PHE A 18 -29.14 43.85 9.03
CA PHE A 18 -29.42 42.57 8.37
C PHE A 18 -28.31 42.16 7.37
N ALA A 19 -27.77 43.12 6.63
CA ALA A 19 -26.63 42.90 5.73
C ALA A 19 -25.32 42.63 6.49
N LEU A 20 -25.10 43.30 7.63
CA LEU A 20 -23.96 43.06 8.53
C LEU A 20 -24.04 41.66 9.16
N MET A 21 -25.23 41.24 9.62
CA MET A 21 -25.46 39.90 10.18
C MET A 21 -25.25 38.79 9.15
N LYS A 22 -25.62 39.00 7.87
CA LYS A 22 -25.33 38.04 6.79
C LYS A 22 -23.84 37.91 6.49
N ARG A 23 -23.08 39.01 6.52
CA ARG A 23 -21.61 38.99 6.34
C ARG A 23 -20.91 38.28 7.50
N VAL A 24 -21.35 38.54 8.73
CA VAL A 24 -20.84 37.86 9.93
C VAL A 24 -21.16 36.36 9.87
N ALA A 25 -22.38 35.97 9.46
CA ALA A 25 -22.74 34.57 9.30
C ALA A 25 -21.89 33.86 8.22
N LEU A 26 -21.62 34.50 7.09
CA LEU A 26 -20.73 33.95 6.05
C LEU A 26 -19.29 33.76 6.54
N ILE A 27 -18.76 34.72 7.32
CA ILE A 27 -17.43 34.62 7.93
C ILE A 27 -17.38 33.47 8.95
N ILE A 28 -18.41 33.33 9.80
CA ILE A 28 -18.51 32.24 10.77
C ILE A 28 -18.57 30.89 10.06
N ILE A 29 -19.36 30.77 9.00
CA ILE A 29 -19.44 29.55 8.18
C ILE A 29 -18.08 29.24 7.55
N ALA A 30 -17.38 30.23 6.99
CA ALA A 30 -16.05 30.04 6.43
C ALA A 30 -15.02 29.58 7.48
N ILE A 31 -15.06 30.14 8.70
CA ILE A 31 -14.19 29.73 9.81
C ILE A 31 -14.49 28.29 10.24
N ILE A 32 -15.76 27.89 10.29
CA ILE A 32 -16.17 26.51 10.60
C ILE A 32 -15.60 25.52 9.56
N PHE A 33 -15.59 25.89 8.27
CA PHE A 33 -14.98 25.03 7.23
C PHE A 33 -13.46 24.88 7.38
N VAL A 34 -12.76 25.91 7.86
CA VAL A 34 -11.30 25.84 8.08
C VAL A 34 -10.94 24.90 9.24
N VAL A 35 -11.70 24.91 10.33
CA VAL A 35 -11.41 24.06 11.51
C VAL A 35 -11.74 22.57 11.30
N VAL A 36 -12.60 22.22 10.34
CA VAL A 36 -12.96 20.83 10.03
C VAL A 36 -11.96 20.14 9.10
N SER A 37 -11.05 20.88 8.46
CA SER A 37 -10.11 20.32 7.46
C SER A 37 -8.89 19.60 8.05
N CYS A 38 -8.73 19.56 9.38
CA CYS A 38 -7.59 18.89 10.00
C CYS A 38 -7.84 17.38 10.12
N LYS A 39 -7.51 16.62 9.07
CA LYS A 39 -7.37 15.15 9.18
C LYS A 39 -6.11 14.85 10.00
N LYS A 40 -6.24 14.04 11.05
CA LYS A 40 -5.08 13.49 11.75
C LYS A 40 -4.29 12.61 10.79
N ILE A 41 -2.99 12.86 10.71
CA ILE A 41 -2.05 11.99 10.01
C ILE A 41 -1.82 10.79 10.94
N GLU A 42 -2.11 9.59 10.47
CA GLU A 42 -1.70 8.37 11.17
C GLU A 42 -0.18 8.23 11.03
N GLU A 43 0.51 8.05 12.14
CA GLU A 43 1.96 7.81 12.16
C GLU A 43 2.23 6.31 12.08
N TYR A 44 3.17 5.94 11.19
CA TYR A 44 3.64 4.58 10.98
C TYR A 44 5.16 4.55 11.17
N PRO A 45 5.74 3.40 11.57
CA PRO A 45 7.19 3.29 11.71
C PRO A 45 7.89 3.41 10.35
N ASP A 46 9.11 3.94 10.35
CA ASP A 46 10.00 3.97 9.18
C ASP A 46 10.37 2.56 8.69
N THR A 47 10.27 1.55 9.56
CA THR A 47 10.47 0.15 9.15
C THR A 47 9.23 -0.38 8.44
N PRO A 48 9.35 -0.98 7.24
CA PRO A 48 8.22 -1.52 6.51
C PRO A 48 7.54 -2.65 7.28
N GLN A 49 6.22 -2.75 7.14
CA GLN A 49 5.38 -3.76 7.79
C GLN A 49 4.54 -4.50 6.75
N ILE A 50 4.64 -5.83 6.75
CA ILE A 50 3.75 -6.69 5.97
C ILE A 50 2.53 -7.01 6.83
N THR A 51 1.38 -6.47 6.45
CA THR A 51 0.11 -6.54 7.18
C THR A 51 -0.77 -7.72 6.75
N GLY A 52 -0.49 -8.31 5.59
CA GLY A 52 -1.24 -9.44 5.06
C GLY A 52 -0.59 -10.04 3.84
N ILE A 53 -0.90 -11.31 3.60
CA ILE A 53 -0.45 -12.10 2.47
C ILE A 53 -1.64 -12.90 1.93
N THR A 54 -1.94 -12.71 0.65
CA THR A 54 -2.98 -13.45 -0.07
C THR A 54 -2.40 -14.02 -1.35
N TYR A 55 -3.12 -14.94 -2.00
CA TYR A 55 -2.66 -15.53 -3.24
C TYR A 55 -3.80 -15.80 -4.21
N SER A 56 -3.46 -15.91 -5.49
CA SER A 56 -4.36 -16.42 -6.53
C SER A 56 -3.59 -17.27 -7.53
N ILE A 57 -4.24 -18.31 -8.07
CA ILE A 57 -3.67 -19.22 -9.07
C ILE A 57 -4.47 -19.06 -10.37
N LYS A 58 -3.78 -19.05 -11.50
CA LYS A 58 -4.39 -19.00 -12.83
C LYS A 58 -3.68 -19.97 -13.77
N ASP A 59 -4.42 -20.61 -14.66
CA ASP A 59 -3.82 -21.34 -15.77
C ASP A 59 -3.18 -20.36 -16.76
N THR A 60 -2.00 -20.70 -17.25
CA THR A 60 -1.31 -19.93 -18.29
C THR A 60 -0.44 -20.85 -19.14
N VAL A 61 0.28 -20.26 -20.10
CA VAL A 61 1.29 -20.96 -20.90
C VAL A 61 2.63 -20.29 -20.72
N ASP A 62 3.70 -21.08 -20.69
CA ASP A 62 5.07 -20.55 -20.66
C ASP A 62 5.50 -20.05 -22.05
N ALA A 63 6.74 -19.56 -22.17
CA ALA A 63 7.30 -19.06 -23.42
C ALA A 63 7.44 -20.12 -24.54
N LEU A 64 7.25 -21.41 -24.21
CA LEU A 64 7.32 -22.55 -25.13
C LEU A 64 5.94 -23.19 -25.36
N ASP A 65 4.85 -22.49 -25.00
CA ASP A 65 3.46 -22.95 -25.08
C ASP A 65 3.12 -24.18 -24.21
N ASN A 66 3.91 -24.46 -23.16
CA ASN A 66 3.54 -25.50 -22.19
C ASN A 66 2.51 -24.96 -21.19
N HIS A 67 1.51 -25.78 -20.85
CA HIS A 67 0.55 -25.44 -19.79
C HIS A 67 1.24 -25.39 -18.42
N VAL A 68 1.17 -24.23 -17.77
CA VAL A 68 1.74 -23.99 -16.44
C VAL A 68 0.73 -23.25 -15.55
N LYS A 69 0.96 -23.25 -14.24
CA LYS A 69 0.17 -22.49 -13.28
C LYS A 69 0.90 -21.19 -12.93
N LYS A 70 0.21 -20.06 -13.03
CA LYS A 70 0.69 -18.77 -12.53
C LYS A 70 0.17 -18.54 -11.12
N LEU A 71 1.07 -18.57 -10.14
CA LEU A 71 0.80 -18.15 -8.77
C LEU A 71 1.12 -16.66 -8.61
N ILE A 72 0.13 -15.89 -8.15
CA ILE A 72 0.29 -14.47 -7.83
C ILE A 72 0.21 -14.34 -6.30
N LEU A 73 1.33 -13.99 -5.68
CA LEU A 73 1.41 -13.72 -4.23
C LEU A 73 1.27 -12.21 -4.00
N GLU A 74 0.31 -11.80 -3.19
CA GLU A 74 0.02 -10.39 -2.90
C GLU A 74 0.37 -10.06 -1.44
N LEU A 75 1.35 -9.17 -1.25
CA LEU A 75 1.74 -8.65 0.07
C LEU A 75 1.12 -7.27 0.28
N SER A 76 0.38 -7.09 1.37
CA SER A 76 -0.10 -5.77 1.82
C SER A 76 0.95 -5.10 2.70
N VAL A 77 1.51 -3.97 2.26
CA VAL A 77 2.67 -3.34 2.90
C VAL A 77 2.34 -1.92 3.35
N ILE A 78 2.82 -1.56 4.53
CA ILE A 78 2.83 -0.18 5.05
C ILE A 78 4.27 0.20 5.37
N ASP A 79 4.68 1.38 4.93
CA ASP A 79 6.01 1.93 5.12
C ASP A 79 5.90 3.42 5.49
N GLY A 80 6.46 3.82 6.63
CA GLY A 80 6.17 5.09 7.28
C GLY A 80 6.81 6.30 6.60
N ASP A 81 8.02 6.15 6.08
CA ASP A 81 8.79 7.21 5.43
C ASP A 81 8.78 7.11 3.90
N GLY A 82 8.22 6.02 3.36
CA GLY A 82 7.94 5.83 1.94
C GLY A 82 9.20 5.55 1.14
N ASP A 83 10.16 4.87 1.77
CA ASP A 83 11.44 4.53 1.21
C ASP A 83 11.47 3.18 0.45
N LEU A 84 10.32 2.55 0.22
CA LEU A 84 10.20 1.30 -0.52
C LEU A 84 10.54 1.40 -2.03
N GLY A 85 11.27 0.41 -2.55
CA GLY A 85 11.52 0.19 -3.98
C GLY A 85 12.73 0.93 -4.55
N LEU A 86 13.14 0.62 -5.77
CA LEU A 86 14.32 1.20 -6.42
C LEU A 86 14.04 1.56 -7.88
N PHE A 87 14.75 2.57 -8.41
CA PHE A 87 14.67 2.86 -9.85
C PHE A 87 15.41 1.79 -10.62
N ASP A 88 14.96 1.45 -11.83
CA ASP A 88 15.61 0.40 -12.63
C ASP A 88 17.11 0.64 -12.83
N SER A 89 17.55 1.91 -12.87
CA SER A 89 18.96 2.32 -12.96
C SER A 89 19.83 1.96 -11.75
N ASP A 90 19.26 1.70 -10.58
CA ASP A 90 19.99 1.49 -9.33
C ASP A 90 20.47 0.03 -9.20
N THR A 91 21.32 -0.41 -10.13
CA THR A 91 21.67 -1.84 -10.33
C THR A 91 22.93 -2.30 -9.61
N VAL A 92 23.69 -1.40 -8.98
CA VAL A 92 24.98 -1.73 -8.35
C VAL A 92 25.01 -1.26 -6.90
N SER A 93 25.58 -2.09 -6.04
CA SER A 93 25.84 -1.76 -4.63
C SER A 93 26.52 -0.38 -4.50
N PRO A 94 26.09 0.47 -3.55
CA PRO A 94 25.18 0.19 -2.44
C PRO A 94 23.68 0.31 -2.78
N GLY A 95 23.29 0.44 -4.05
CA GLY A 95 21.93 0.80 -4.49
C GLY A 95 20.94 -0.35 -4.74
N ASP A 96 21.33 -1.63 -4.63
CA ASP A 96 20.44 -2.77 -4.86
C ASP A 96 19.94 -3.41 -3.55
N THR A 97 19.17 -2.63 -2.79
CA THR A 97 18.77 -2.94 -1.40
C THR A 97 17.31 -3.37 -1.30
N SER A 98 16.39 -2.65 -1.96
CA SER A 98 14.95 -2.84 -1.75
C SER A 98 14.40 -4.07 -2.46
N LYS A 99 14.13 -5.11 -1.68
CA LYS A 99 13.81 -6.45 -2.14
C LYS A 99 12.77 -7.13 -1.25
N VAL A 100 11.95 -7.98 -1.85
CA VAL A 100 11.18 -9.01 -1.16
C VAL A 100 12.01 -10.29 -1.15
N TYR A 101 12.23 -10.87 0.01
CA TYR A 101 12.84 -12.18 0.19
C TYR A 101 11.74 -13.21 0.41
N ILE A 102 11.85 -14.37 -0.26
CA ILE A 102 10.84 -15.42 -0.24
C ILE A 102 11.51 -16.77 -0.01
N TYR A 103 11.00 -17.51 0.98
CA TYR A 103 11.40 -18.88 1.26
C TYR A 103 10.20 -19.80 1.01
N GLN A 104 10.37 -20.76 0.12
CA GLN A 104 9.34 -21.75 -0.19
C GLN A 104 9.51 -22.99 0.69
N TYR A 105 8.39 -23.54 1.13
CA TYR A 105 8.32 -24.81 1.84
C TYR A 105 7.32 -25.72 1.13
N ASN A 106 7.78 -26.92 0.77
CA ASN A 106 6.96 -27.95 0.13
C ASN A 106 6.41 -28.90 1.20
N ARG A 107 5.14 -29.27 1.10
CA ARG A 107 4.54 -30.26 2.00
C ARG A 107 4.83 -31.66 1.47
N ILE A 108 5.63 -32.44 2.19
CA ILE A 108 6.01 -33.80 1.84
C ILE A 108 5.64 -34.70 3.02
N ASN A 109 4.80 -35.71 2.79
CA ASN A 109 4.32 -36.64 3.82
C ASN A 109 3.73 -35.92 5.06
N GLY A 110 3.06 -34.79 4.84
CA GLY A 110 2.43 -34.00 5.90
C GLY A 110 3.35 -33.00 6.62
N ILE A 111 4.64 -32.97 6.30
CA ILE A 111 5.65 -32.08 6.91
C ILE A 111 6.07 -31.02 5.88
N TYR A 112 6.25 -29.77 6.32
CA TYR A 112 6.82 -28.72 5.47
C TYR A 112 8.35 -28.80 5.48
N VAL A 113 8.92 -29.01 4.31
CA VAL A 113 10.37 -29.08 4.09
C VAL A 113 10.76 -27.86 3.23
N PRO A 114 11.79 -27.09 3.60
CA PRO A 114 12.25 -25.98 2.78
C PRO A 114 12.64 -26.47 1.39
N GLU A 115 12.32 -25.70 0.37
CA GLU A 115 12.87 -25.93 -0.97
C GLU A 115 14.38 -25.67 -0.91
N GLU A 116 15.18 -26.68 -1.27
CA GLU A 116 16.63 -26.51 -1.38
C GLU A 116 16.94 -25.73 -2.65
N VAL A 117 17.23 -24.44 -2.49
CA VAL A 117 17.67 -23.56 -3.56
C VAL A 117 19.10 -23.12 -3.24
N GLU A 118 19.99 -23.17 -4.23
CA GLU A 118 21.40 -22.74 -4.06
C GLU A 118 21.51 -21.23 -3.73
N GLU A 119 20.51 -20.43 -4.12
CA GLU A 119 20.46 -18.98 -3.89
C GLU A 119 19.12 -18.56 -3.25
N ASN A 120 19.15 -17.52 -2.42
CA ASN A 120 17.94 -16.92 -1.85
C ASN A 120 17.05 -16.37 -2.99
N ARG A 121 15.79 -16.78 -3.05
CA ARG A 121 14.82 -16.20 -4.00
C ARG A 121 14.41 -14.82 -3.50
N PHE A 122 14.82 -13.79 -4.23
CA PHE A 122 14.41 -12.41 -3.96
C PHE A 122 13.88 -11.72 -5.22
N TYR A 123 12.99 -10.77 -5.02
CA TYR A 123 12.41 -9.94 -6.07
C TYR A 123 12.67 -8.48 -5.74
N ARG A 124 13.19 -7.74 -6.72
CA ARG A 124 13.43 -6.30 -6.60
C ARG A 124 12.09 -5.57 -6.59
N ILE A 125 11.92 -4.64 -5.65
CA ILE A 125 10.72 -3.82 -5.59
C ILE A 125 10.92 -2.61 -6.50
N PRO A 126 10.02 -2.35 -7.48
CA PRO A 126 10.09 -1.14 -8.30
C PRO A 126 9.90 0.12 -7.45
N PHE A 127 10.53 1.23 -7.86
CA PHE A 127 10.44 2.50 -7.15
C PHE A 127 8.98 2.88 -6.87
N SER A 128 8.71 3.17 -5.61
CA SER A 128 7.43 3.69 -5.16
C SER A 128 7.67 4.85 -4.21
N GLN A 129 6.83 5.88 -4.32
CA GLN A 129 6.84 7.00 -3.40
C GLN A 129 5.42 7.56 -3.29
N PRO A 130 4.94 7.91 -2.08
CA PRO A 130 3.62 8.49 -1.93
C PRO A 130 3.56 9.90 -2.55
N ALA A 131 2.39 10.25 -3.07
CA ALA A 131 2.13 11.59 -3.59
C ALA A 131 1.70 12.54 -2.45
N GLY A 132 2.39 13.67 -2.31
CA GLY A 132 1.99 14.75 -1.41
C GLY A 132 2.83 14.86 -0.13
N GLN A 133 2.24 15.45 0.91
CA GLN A 133 2.94 15.73 2.18
C GLN A 133 3.01 14.52 3.13
N ASN A 134 2.08 13.56 2.99
CA ASN A 134 2.13 12.34 3.79
C ASN A 134 3.14 11.37 3.16
N LYS A 135 4.21 11.08 3.91
CA LYS A 135 5.28 10.17 3.49
C LYS A 135 4.94 8.69 3.68
N THR A 136 3.84 8.36 4.35
CA THR A 136 3.43 6.98 4.51
C THR A 136 3.03 6.39 3.15
N LEU A 137 3.70 5.31 2.78
CA LEU A 137 3.36 4.47 1.64
C LEU A 137 2.52 3.28 2.12
N LYS A 138 1.30 3.15 1.59
CA LYS A 138 0.47 1.95 1.73
C LYS A 138 0.31 1.34 0.35
N CYS A 139 0.86 0.16 0.12
CA CYS A 139 0.88 -0.44 -1.21
C CYS A 139 0.66 -1.96 -1.17
N ARG A 140 0.53 -2.52 -2.36
CA ARG A 140 0.47 -3.97 -2.55
C ARG A 140 1.60 -4.38 -3.48
N ILE A 141 2.38 -5.38 -3.06
CA ILE A 141 3.42 -5.98 -3.89
C ILE A 141 2.85 -7.28 -4.46
N LEU A 142 2.83 -7.39 -5.78
CA LEU A 142 2.38 -8.56 -6.51
C LEU A 142 3.62 -9.29 -7.03
N ILE A 143 3.80 -10.54 -6.62
CA ILE A 143 4.89 -11.40 -7.06
C ILE A 143 4.29 -12.51 -7.92
N ASP A 144 4.64 -12.48 -9.20
CA ASP A 144 4.22 -13.47 -10.18
C ASP A 144 5.25 -14.60 -10.23
N MET A 145 4.80 -15.83 -9.97
CA MET A 145 5.61 -17.05 -10.02
C MET A 145 4.95 -18.07 -10.93
N GLU A 146 5.73 -18.66 -11.83
CA GLU A 146 5.29 -19.75 -12.68
C GLU A 146 5.63 -21.09 -12.03
N TYR A 147 4.66 -22.00 -12.04
CA TYR A 147 4.75 -23.33 -11.47
C TYR A 147 4.53 -24.37 -12.57
N GLN A 148 5.54 -25.20 -12.77
CA GLN A 148 5.43 -26.38 -13.61
C GLN A 148 4.60 -27.43 -12.87
N VAL A 149 3.52 -27.86 -13.51
CA VAL A 149 2.69 -28.95 -12.99
C VAL A 149 3.33 -30.26 -13.45
N MET A 150 4.11 -30.90 -12.57
CA MET A 150 4.54 -32.28 -12.80
C MET A 150 4.20 -33.15 -11.60
N ASP A 151 3.94 -34.43 -11.88
CA ASP A 151 3.49 -35.40 -10.87
C ASP A 151 4.45 -35.54 -9.68
N ASN A 152 5.75 -35.36 -9.92
CA ASN A 152 6.81 -35.52 -8.93
C ASN A 152 6.98 -34.32 -7.98
N PHE A 153 6.29 -33.20 -8.22
CA PHE A 153 6.31 -32.05 -7.31
C PHE A 153 5.20 -32.15 -6.26
N SER A 154 5.44 -31.52 -5.11
CA SER A 154 4.39 -31.33 -4.10
C SER A 154 3.27 -30.47 -4.69
N ASP A 155 2.03 -30.85 -4.45
CA ASP A 155 0.85 -30.05 -4.78
C ASP A 155 0.58 -28.97 -3.72
N THR A 156 1.29 -28.97 -2.59
CA THR A 156 0.95 -28.15 -1.44
C THR A 156 2.18 -27.44 -0.91
N LEU A 157 2.13 -26.12 -0.84
CA LEU A 157 3.27 -25.29 -0.47
C LEU A 157 2.89 -24.10 0.42
N LYS A 158 3.90 -23.53 1.07
CA LYS A 158 3.82 -22.29 1.84
C LYS A 158 5.02 -21.41 1.55
N TYR A 159 4.84 -20.12 1.76
CA TYR A 159 5.91 -19.13 1.69
C TYR A 159 6.10 -18.42 3.00
N GLU A 160 7.36 -18.14 3.30
CA GLU A 160 7.74 -17.15 4.30
C GLU A 160 8.36 -15.94 3.58
N CYS A 161 7.90 -14.74 3.92
CA CYS A 161 8.31 -13.52 3.24
C CYS A 161 8.75 -12.44 4.23
N PHE A 162 9.76 -11.67 3.83
CA PHE A 162 10.10 -10.39 4.45
C PHE A 162 10.61 -9.40 3.40
N ILE A 163 10.65 -8.12 3.77
CA ILE A 163 11.09 -7.03 2.91
C ILE A 163 12.30 -6.34 3.53
N ILE A 164 13.20 -5.88 2.68
CA ILE A 164 14.19 -4.86 3.02
C ILE A 164 13.88 -3.61 2.18
N ASP A 165 13.88 -2.44 2.80
CA ASP A 165 13.64 -1.15 2.14
C ASP A 165 14.93 -0.51 1.56
N ARG A 166 14.88 0.77 1.16
CA ARG A 166 16.07 1.47 0.66
C ARG A 166 17.06 1.83 1.77
N ALA A 167 16.57 2.12 2.98
CA ALA A 167 17.36 2.45 4.17
C ALA A 167 17.91 1.23 4.93
N TRP A 168 17.69 0.02 4.42
CA TRP A 168 18.08 -1.27 5.01
C TRP A 168 17.29 -1.70 6.25
N HIS A 169 16.08 -1.17 6.48
CA HIS A 169 15.22 -1.73 7.50
C HIS A 169 14.57 -3.01 7.01
N LYS A 170 14.61 -4.03 7.88
CA LYS A 170 13.98 -5.33 7.66
C LYS A 170 12.59 -5.34 8.27
N SER A 171 11.59 -5.73 7.50
CA SER A 171 10.21 -5.89 7.97
C SER A 171 10.04 -7.05 8.95
N ASN A 172 8.82 -7.18 9.51
CA ASN A 172 8.38 -8.44 10.07
C ASN A 172 8.42 -9.57 9.02
N VAL A 173 8.56 -10.80 9.50
CA VAL A 173 8.41 -12.02 8.71
C VAL A 173 6.95 -12.45 8.77
N ILE A 174 6.36 -12.84 7.62
CA ILE A 174 5.01 -13.37 7.54
C ILE A 174 4.99 -14.66 6.73
N THR A 175 4.13 -15.60 7.12
CA THR A 175 3.91 -16.85 6.39
C THR A 175 2.59 -16.79 5.63
N SER A 176 2.58 -17.27 4.38
CA SER A 176 1.37 -17.41 3.58
C SER A 176 0.41 -18.43 4.19
N PRO A 177 -0.88 -18.39 3.81
CA PRO A 177 -1.74 -19.55 3.91
C PRO A 177 -1.14 -20.75 3.16
N GLU A 178 -1.68 -21.94 3.43
CA GLU A 178 -1.40 -23.10 2.59
C GLU A 178 -1.91 -22.85 1.17
N ILE A 179 -1.07 -23.13 0.19
CA ILE A 179 -1.35 -22.97 -1.23
C ILE A 179 -1.37 -24.37 -1.83
N VAL A 180 -2.51 -24.75 -2.39
CA VAL A 180 -2.68 -26.01 -3.12
C VAL A 180 -2.66 -25.70 -4.62
N ILE A 181 -1.72 -26.31 -5.33
CA ILE A 181 -1.58 -26.27 -6.77
C ILE A 181 -2.30 -27.47 -7.34
N ASP A 182 -3.45 -27.24 -7.96
CA ASP A 182 -4.19 -28.28 -8.65
C ASP A 182 -3.36 -28.83 -9.83
N LYS A 183 -3.15 -30.15 -9.82
CA LYS A 183 -2.45 -30.88 -10.89
C LYS A 183 -3.35 -31.12 -12.10
#